data_AF-A0A2Z6NQF9-F1
#
_entry.id   AF-A0A2Z6NQF9-F1
#
_cell.length_a   1.000
_cell.length_b   1.000
_cell.length_c   1.000
_cell.angle_alpha   90.00
_cell.angle_beta   90.00
_cell.angle_gamma   90.00
#
_symmetry.space_group_name_H-M   'P 1'
#
loop_
_entity.id
_entity.type
_entity.pdbx_description
1 polymer ?
#
loop_
_entity_poly.entity_id
_entity_poly.type
_entity_poly.pdbx_seq_one_letter_code
_entity_poly.pdbx_strand_id
1 'polypeptide(L)'
;MEEGESSSDKRTIYNEHGFMDFIFSWSIQDILDEEFFKKKIEKNGLSFQSIDHYLRSYRYLVLEETRATLCSSMELIYQAPYGRVVGLKLVQTFNKKNDIEMDKPFKNKLYNLKIDRWENRFIHREEPYKTLPGDVMVLADCKPESANDLQRFGRMWCFLSIVKPEDENDGENIDCVCFKVTASKDLDLDELRNKSLYIVFLANVGSNRKIWTGLHMTSGNSKLFKQILCTDEDEDDVCPSIQQ
;
A
#
# COMPACT_ATOMS: atom_id res chain seq x y z
N MET A 1 45.65 3.29 -19.88
CA MET A 1 44.34 3.89 -20.21
C MET A 1 43.31 3.05 -19.51
N GLU A 2 42.51 3.72 -18.68
CA GLU A 2 41.81 3.20 -17.52
C GLU A 2 40.76 2.12 -17.85
N GLU A 3 40.74 1.10 -16.99
CA GLU A 3 39.63 0.19 -16.80
C GLU A 3 38.45 0.98 -16.20
N GLY A 4 37.38 1.13 -16.98
CA GLY A 4 36.12 1.64 -16.48
C GLY A 4 35.33 0.52 -15.81
N GLU A 5 35.44 0.40 -14.50
CA GLU A 5 34.50 -0.38 -13.68
C GLU A 5 33.09 0.22 -13.85
N SER A 6 32.27 -0.48 -14.64
CA SER A 6 30.84 -0.25 -14.74
C SER A 6 30.18 -0.67 -13.42
N SER A 7 30.02 0.31 -12.53
CA SER A 7 29.26 0.21 -11.29
C SER A 7 27.85 -0.32 -11.57
N SER A 8 27.60 -1.54 -11.14
CA SER A 8 26.27 -2.15 -11.18
C SER A 8 25.33 -1.40 -10.25
N ASP A 9 24.48 -0.55 -10.82
CA ASP A 9 23.35 0.09 -10.13
C ASP A 9 22.28 -0.97 -9.78
N LYS A 10 22.57 -1.77 -8.76
CA LYS A 10 21.56 -2.57 -8.05
C LYS A 10 20.72 -1.59 -7.23
N ARG A 11 19.78 -0.90 -7.89
CA ARG A 11 18.74 -0.11 -7.23
C ARG A 11 18.03 -1.01 -6.23
N THR A 12 18.34 -0.77 -4.97
CA THR A 12 17.81 -1.45 -3.80
C THR A 12 16.30 -1.52 -3.88
N ILE A 13 15.76 -2.73 -3.86
CA ILE A 13 14.34 -2.98 -3.62
C ILE A 13 14.01 -2.24 -2.33
N TYR A 14 13.13 -1.24 -2.40
CA TYR A 14 12.68 -0.46 -1.25
C TYR A 14 12.35 -1.42 -0.10
N ASN A 15 13.11 -1.36 0.98
CA ASN A 15 12.81 -2.09 2.20
C ASN A 15 11.63 -1.39 2.86
N GLU A 16 10.41 -1.65 2.37
CA GLU A 16 9.16 -1.00 2.79
C GLU A 16 8.76 -1.31 4.25
N HIS A 17 9.64 -1.93 5.04
CA HIS A 17 9.39 -2.39 6.41
C HIS A 17 8.04 -3.11 6.57
N GLY A 18 7.61 -3.83 5.54
CA GLY A 18 6.35 -4.58 5.55
C GLY A 18 5.06 -3.78 5.33
N PHE A 19 5.10 -2.46 5.01
CA PHE A 19 3.88 -1.65 4.97
C PHE A 19 2.77 -2.22 4.08
N MET A 20 3.10 -2.52 2.81
CA MET A 20 2.13 -3.16 1.91
C MET A 20 1.77 -4.59 2.33
N ASP A 21 2.63 -5.29 3.07
CA ASP A 21 2.32 -6.64 3.56
C ASP A 21 1.18 -6.58 4.59
N PHE A 22 1.15 -5.53 5.44
CA PHE A 22 0.00 -5.28 6.32
C PHE A 22 -1.28 -5.02 5.52
N ILE A 23 -1.25 -4.11 4.55
CA ILE A 23 -2.44 -3.77 3.74
C ILE A 23 -2.96 -5.00 2.99
N PHE A 24 -2.05 -5.80 2.43
CA PHE A 24 -2.41 -7.02 1.69
C PHE A 24 -2.94 -8.14 2.59
N SER A 25 -2.64 -8.10 3.89
CA SER A 25 -3.18 -9.07 4.84
C SER A 25 -4.63 -8.81 5.23
N TRP A 26 -5.16 -7.60 4.98
CA TRP A 26 -6.51 -7.22 5.40
C TRP A 26 -7.60 -7.83 4.52
N SER A 27 -8.63 -8.35 5.17
CA SER A 27 -9.90 -8.68 4.53
C SER A 27 -10.75 -7.42 4.30
N ILE A 28 -11.83 -7.54 3.52
CA ILE A 28 -12.82 -6.47 3.40
C ILE A 28 -13.43 -6.15 4.77
N GLN A 29 -13.69 -7.17 5.60
CA GLN A 29 -14.23 -6.99 6.94
C GLN A 29 -13.29 -6.18 7.83
N ASP A 30 -11.98 -6.46 7.79
CA ASP A 30 -10.99 -5.70 8.56
C ASP A 30 -10.93 -4.24 8.12
N ILE A 31 -11.11 -3.98 6.81
CA ILE A 31 -11.12 -2.61 6.27
C ILE A 31 -12.38 -1.87 6.68
N LEU A 32 -13.53 -2.54 6.70
CA LEU A 32 -14.82 -1.93 7.07
C LEU A 32 -15.03 -1.83 8.59
N ASP A 33 -14.21 -2.49 9.40
CA ASP A 33 -14.28 -2.43 10.86
C ASP A 33 -13.57 -1.17 11.39
N GLU A 34 -14.36 -0.19 11.82
CA GLU A 34 -13.86 1.05 12.45
C GLU A 34 -13.11 0.80 13.77
N GLU A 35 -13.33 -0.34 14.43
CA GLU A 35 -12.69 -0.66 15.70
C GLU A 35 -11.42 -1.51 15.55
N PHE A 36 -11.03 -1.86 14.31
CA PHE A 36 -9.96 -2.81 14.01
C PHE A 36 -8.63 -2.48 14.71
N PHE A 37 -8.25 -1.19 14.78
CA PHE A 37 -7.05 -0.75 15.50
C PHE A 37 -7.32 -0.05 16.84
N LYS A 38 -8.58 0.22 17.20
CA LYS A 38 -8.97 1.02 18.37
C LYS A 38 -8.32 0.55 19.67
N LYS A 39 -8.42 -0.76 19.97
CA LYS A 39 -7.81 -1.35 21.18
C LYS A 39 -6.28 -1.24 21.21
N LYS A 40 -5.63 -1.30 20.03
CA LYS A 40 -4.16 -1.20 19.93
C LYS A 40 -3.70 0.25 20.08
N ILE A 41 -4.52 1.21 19.65
CA ILE A 41 -4.27 2.64 19.79
C ILE A 41 -4.49 3.08 21.25
N GLU A 42 -5.63 2.72 21.85
CA GLU A 42 -5.98 3.08 23.24
C GLU A 42 -4.95 2.57 24.26
N LYS A 43 -4.36 1.38 24.02
CA LYS A 43 -3.34 0.80 24.89
C LYS A 43 -2.04 1.61 24.93
N ASN A 44 -1.75 2.46 23.93
CA ASN A 44 -0.46 3.13 23.83
C ASN A 44 -0.29 4.32 24.79
N GLY A 45 -1.36 4.79 25.46
CA GLY A 45 -1.28 5.83 26.49
C GLY A 45 -0.72 7.18 26.02
N LEU A 46 -0.76 8.18 26.89
CA LEU A 46 -0.19 9.52 26.63
C LEU A 46 1.27 9.66 27.10
N SER A 47 1.83 8.64 27.75
CA SER A 47 3.19 8.64 28.29
C SER A 47 4.08 7.64 27.55
N PHE A 48 5.24 8.08 27.07
CA PHE A 48 6.17 7.24 26.33
C PHE A 48 7.43 6.96 27.15
N GLN A 49 7.80 5.68 27.26
CA GLN A 49 9.00 5.25 28.01
C GLN A 49 10.30 5.38 27.20
N SER A 50 10.19 5.54 25.88
CA SER A 50 11.33 5.71 24.98
C SER A 50 10.89 6.25 23.61
N ILE A 51 11.86 6.68 22.80
CA ILE A 51 11.66 7.09 21.41
C ILE A 51 11.12 5.93 20.57
N ASP A 52 11.66 4.73 20.78
CA ASP A 52 11.18 3.54 20.09
C ASP A 52 9.73 3.20 20.50
N HIS A 53 9.37 3.38 21.77
CA HIS A 53 7.98 3.26 22.24
C HIS A 53 7.06 4.31 21.59
N TYR A 54 7.51 5.57 21.51
CA TYR A 54 6.81 6.64 20.79
C TYR A 54 6.60 6.28 19.32
N LEU A 55 7.66 6.01 18.56
CA LEU A 55 7.56 5.72 17.13
C LEU A 55 6.71 4.47 16.84
N ARG A 56 6.77 3.45 17.71
CA ARG A 56 5.91 2.26 17.60
C ARG A 56 4.43 2.58 17.79
N SER A 57 4.08 3.52 18.68
CA SER A 57 2.68 3.91 18.88
C SER A 57 2.05 4.52 17.63
N TYR A 58 2.81 5.34 16.89
CA TYR A 58 2.37 5.96 15.64
C TYR A 58 2.21 4.97 14.50
N ARG A 59 2.83 3.78 14.56
CA ARG A 59 2.66 2.76 13.52
C ARG A 59 1.19 2.33 13.38
N TYR A 60 0.51 2.10 14.50
CA TYR A 60 -0.92 1.75 14.49
C TYR A 60 -1.80 2.92 14.04
N LEU A 61 -1.40 4.16 14.33
CA LEU A 61 -2.11 5.35 13.82
C LEU A 61 -2.02 5.44 12.28
N VAL A 62 -0.83 5.21 11.70
CA VAL A 62 -0.66 5.19 10.23
C VAL A 62 -1.45 4.06 9.59
N LEU A 63 -1.48 2.87 10.20
CA LEU A 63 -2.28 1.75 9.70
C LEU A 63 -3.79 2.06 9.78
N GLU A 64 -4.26 2.68 10.87
CA GLU A 64 -5.65 3.08 11.03
C GLU A 64 -6.06 4.17 10.02
N GLU A 65 -5.23 5.20 9.82
CA GLU A 65 -5.46 6.23 8.80
C GLU A 65 -5.55 5.60 7.39
N THR A 66 -4.67 4.63 7.11
CA THR A 66 -4.66 3.90 5.84
C THR A 66 -5.93 3.05 5.67
N ARG A 67 -6.34 2.33 6.73
CA ARG A 67 -7.57 1.53 6.75
C ARG A 67 -8.80 2.41 6.50
N ALA A 68 -8.92 3.52 7.23
CA ALA A 68 -10.02 4.48 7.07
C ALA A 68 -10.07 5.06 5.65
N THR A 69 -8.92 5.38 5.05
CA THR A 69 -8.83 5.82 3.65
C THR A 69 -9.36 4.75 2.69
N LEU A 70 -8.93 3.49 2.85
CA LEU A 70 -9.42 2.39 2.01
C LEU A 70 -10.91 2.12 2.22
N CYS A 71 -11.41 2.24 3.45
CA CYS A 71 -12.82 2.09 3.80
C CYS A 71 -13.68 3.11 3.03
N SER A 72 -13.30 4.40 3.09
CA SER A 72 -13.99 5.46 2.35
C SER A 72 -13.95 5.22 0.82
N SER A 73 -12.81 4.77 0.29
CA SER A 73 -12.72 4.38 -1.13
C SER A 73 -13.63 3.21 -1.50
N MET A 74 -13.84 2.25 -0.60
CA MET A 74 -14.73 1.11 -0.83
C MET A 74 -16.22 1.50 -0.85
N GLU A 75 -16.61 2.49 -0.05
CA GLU A 75 -17.97 3.06 -0.08
C GLU A 75 -18.29 3.72 -1.44
N LEU A 76 -17.27 4.32 -2.06
CA LEU A 76 -17.38 5.03 -3.34
C LEU A 76 -16.80 4.24 -4.52
N ILE A 77 -16.62 2.92 -4.38
CA ILE A 77 -15.94 2.09 -5.39
C ILE A 77 -16.61 2.13 -6.77
N TYR A 78 -17.94 2.31 -6.82
CA TYR A 78 -18.69 2.45 -8.07
C TYR A 78 -18.30 3.70 -8.89
N GLN A 79 -17.72 4.71 -8.23
CA GLN A 79 -17.23 5.94 -8.86
C GLN A 79 -15.76 5.88 -9.25
N ALA A 80 -15.03 4.86 -8.79
CA ALA A 80 -13.60 4.80 -8.97
C ALA A 80 -13.20 4.61 -10.45
N PRO A 81 -12.04 5.13 -10.87
CA PRO A 81 -11.42 4.75 -12.12
C PRO A 81 -11.24 3.24 -12.21
N TYR A 82 -11.59 2.67 -13.35
CA TYR A 82 -11.45 1.24 -13.61
C TYR A 82 -10.94 0.98 -15.02
N GLY A 83 -10.44 -0.23 -15.26
CA GLY A 83 -10.03 -0.68 -16.58
C GLY A 83 -10.34 -2.16 -16.74
N ARG A 84 -10.67 -2.59 -17.96
CA ARG A 84 -10.86 -4.01 -18.24
C ARG A 84 -9.49 -4.61 -18.56
N VAL A 85 -9.17 -5.71 -17.90
CA VAL A 85 -7.89 -6.40 -18.08
C VAL A 85 -7.95 -7.20 -19.37
N VAL A 86 -7.01 -6.93 -20.27
CA VAL A 86 -6.84 -7.61 -21.56
C VAL A 86 -5.58 -8.49 -21.61
N GLY A 87 -4.72 -8.38 -20.58
CA GLY A 87 -3.56 -9.25 -20.44
C GLY A 87 -3.07 -9.34 -19.00
N LEU A 88 -2.70 -10.53 -18.58
CA LEU A 88 -2.09 -10.79 -17.27
C LEU A 88 -1.05 -11.90 -17.43
N LYS A 89 0.21 -11.60 -17.10
CA LYS A 89 1.33 -12.54 -17.23
C LYS A 89 2.22 -12.49 -16.00
N LEU A 90 2.67 -13.65 -15.52
CA LEU A 90 3.70 -13.73 -14.49
C LEU A 90 5.05 -13.31 -15.11
N VAL A 91 5.74 -12.37 -14.46
CA VAL A 91 7.06 -11.88 -14.88
C VAL A 91 8.16 -12.55 -14.08
N GLN A 92 8.01 -12.56 -12.75
CA GLN A 92 9.06 -13.04 -11.86
C GLN A 92 8.47 -13.53 -10.54
N THR A 93 9.11 -14.54 -9.97
CA THR A 93 8.90 -14.96 -8.58
C THR A 93 10.07 -14.50 -7.72
N PHE A 94 9.80 -13.89 -6.56
CA PHE A 94 10.80 -13.50 -5.57
C PHE A 94 10.87 -14.54 -4.46
N ASN A 95 12.08 -14.97 -4.11
CA ASN A 95 12.34 -15.74 -2.91
C ASN A 95 12.60 -14.78 -1.75
N LYS A 96 11.55 -14.32 -1.09
CA LYS A 96 11.70 -13.50 0.12
C LYS A 96 11.80 -14.41 1.35
N LYS A 97 13.02 -14.58 1.90
CA LYS A 97 13.19 -14.89 3.32
C LYS A 97 12.97 -13.57 4.06
N ASN A 98 11.78 -13.33 4.58
CA ASN A 98 11.56 -12.16 5.43
C ASN A 98 11.98 -12.55 6.86
N ASP A 99 12.85 -11.75 7.49
CA ASP A 99 13.18 -11.81 8.93
C ASP A 99 12.07 -11.18 9.81
N ILE A 100 10.88 -10.98 9.25
CA ILE A 100 9.72 -10.44 9.95
C ILE A 100 8.87 -11.65 10.36
N GLU A 101 8.52 -11.75 11.65
CA GLU A 101 7.55 -12.70 12.20
C GLU A 101 6.14 -12.45 11.62
N MET A 102 5.97 -12.78 10.34
CA MET A 102 4.68 -13.00 9.71
C MET A 102 4.74 -14.39 9.10
N ASP A 103 3.81 -15.25 9.51
CA ASP A 103 3.78 -16.67 9.14
C ASP A 103 3.70 -16.93 7.62
N LYS A 104 3.51 -15.90 6.79
CA LYS A 104 3.46 -16.00 5.32
C LYS A 104 4.11 -14.79 4.65
N PRO A 105 5.12 -14.97 3.78
CA PRO A 105 5.59 -13.89 2.91
C PRO A 105 4.56 -13.65 1.79
N PHE A 106 3.87 -12.51 1.84
CA PHE A 106 2.83 -12.12 0.87
C PHE A 106 3.38 -11.62 -0.48
N LYS A 107 4.70 -11.41 -0.60
CA LYS A 107 5.35 -10.74 -1.75
C LYS A 107 6.30 -11.66 -2.51
N ASN A 108 5.76 -12.62 -3.24
CA ASN A 108 6.59 -13.56 -3.99
C ASN A 108 6.40 -13.51 -5.49
N LYS A 109 5.47 -12.72 -6.07
CA LYS A 109 5.25 -12.70 -7.52
C LYS A 109 5.02 -11.29 -8.07
N LEU A 110 5.63 -11.02 -9.23
CA LEU A 110 5.45 -9.82 -10.04
C LEU A 110 4.70 -10.19 -11.32
N TYR A 111 3.68 -9.43 -11.65
CA TYR A 111 2.87 -9.64 -12.85
C TYR A 111 2.96 -8.42 -13.77
N ASN A 112 2.93 -8.67 -15.09
CA ASN A 112 2.63 -7.65 -16.08
C ASN A 112 1.12 -7.69 -16.31
N LEU A 113 0.46 -6.56 -16.06
CA LEU A 113 -0.97 -6.40 -16.22
C LEU A 113 -1.22 -5.34 -17.29
N LYS A 114 -2.06 -5.69 -18.26
CA LYS A 114 -2.46 -4.85 -19.39
C LYS A 114 -3.97 -4.61 -19.31
N ILE A 115 -4.37 -3.34 -19.37
CA ILE A 115 -5.77 -2.94 -19.53
C ILE A 115 -5.98 -2.34 -20.92
N ASP A 116 -7.23 -2.33 -21.37
CA ASP A 116 -7.61 -1.57 -22.57
C ASP A 116 -7.42 -0.07 -22.31
N ARG A 117 -8.21 0.54 -21.45
CA ARG A 117 -8.12 1.96 -21.12
C ARG A 117 -8.68 2.22 -19.73
N TRP A 118 -8.33 3.37 -19.18
CA TRP A 118 -9.01 3.86 -17.99
C TRP A 118 -10.37 4.42 -18.35
N GLU A 119 -11.39 3.97 -17.64
CA GLU A 119 -12.75 4.46 -17.68
C GLU A 119 -13.12 5.07 -16.33
N ASN A 120 -13.92 6.13 -16.35
CA ASN A 120 -14.51 6.72 -15.16
C ASN A 120 -15.96 7.06 -15.46
N ARG A 121 -16.90 6.56 -14.65
CA ARG A 121 -18.33 6.72 -14.90
C ARG A 121 -18.83 8.14 -14.59
N PHE A 122 -18.23 8.83 -13.61
CA PHE A 122 -18.80 10.07 -13.06
C PHE A 122 -17.94 11.30 -13.32
N ILE A 123 -16.69 11.12 -13.72
CA ILE A 123 -15.79 12.24 -13.99
C ILE A 123 -15.60 12.37 -15.50
N HIS A 124 -16.24 13.37 -16.11
CA HIS A 124 -15.92 13.85 -17.45
C HIS A 124 -14.59 14.63 -17.42
N ARG A 125 -13.51 13.98 -16.96
CA ARG A 125 -12.17 14.56 -17.07
C ARG A 125 -11.75 14.45 -18.54
N GLU A 126 -11.16 15.53 -19.05
CA GLU A 126 -10.56 15.52 -20.39
C GLU A 126 -9.43 14.50 -20.50
N GLU A 127 -8.73 14.23 -19.39
CA GLU A 127 -7.65 13.23 -19.32
C GLU A 127 -8.03 12.00 -18.48
N PRO A 128 -7.72 10.77 -18.98
CA PRO A 128 -7.91 9.54 -18.22
C PRO A 128 -7.04 9.51 -16.97
N TYR A 129 -7.42 8.64 -16.03
CA TYR A 129 -6.62 8.37 -14.84
C TYR A 129 -5.19 7.94 -15.20
N LYS A 130 -4.21 8.46 -14.46
CA LYS A 130 -2.80 8.10 -14.60
C LYS A 130 -2.35 7.39 -13.33
N THR A 131 -1.81 6.19 -13.47
CA THR A 131 -1.32 5.39 -12.35
C THR A 131 -0.11 6.03 -11.70
N LEU A 132 -0.09 6.06 -10.36
CA LEU A 132 0.98 6.64 -9.58
C LEU A 132 1.67 5.57 -8.70
N PRO A 133 2.96 5.77 -8.38
CA PRO A 133 3.60 4.98 -7.33
C PRO A 133 2.81 5.07 -6.01
N GLY A 134 2.55 3.92 -5.39
CA GLY A 134 1.77 3.84 -4.16
C GLY A 134 0.26 3.65 -4.37
N ASP A 135 -0.21 3.56 -5.61
CA ASP A 135 -1.60 3.17 -5.87
C ASP A 135 -1.88 1.75 -5.38
N VAL A 136 -2.96 1.63 -4.63
CA VAL A 136 -3.62 0.38 -4.27
C VAL A 136 -4.86 0.24 -5.11
N MET A 137 -5.01 -0.93 -5.73
CA MET A 137 -6.12 -1.25 -6.62
C MET A 137 -6.74 -2.59 -6.24
N VAL A 138 -7.92 -2.87 -6.76
CA VAL A 138 -8.59 -4.18 -6.69
C VAL A 138 -8.58 -4.81 -8.06
N LEU A 139 -8.12 -6.05 -8.15
CA LEU A 139 -8.41 -6.94 -9.27
C LEU A 139 -9.64 -7.77 -8.90
N ALA A 140 -10.64 -7.84 -9.77
CA ALA A 140 -11.84 -8.65 -9.55
C ALA A 140 -12.38 -9.27 -10.85
N ASP A 141 -13.11 -10.38 -10.73
CA ASP A 141 -13.80 -11.06 -11.83
C ASP A 141 -15.19 -10.48 -12.18
N CYS A 142 -15.48 -9.32 -11.63
CA CYS A 142 -16.58 -8.44 -12.02
C CYS A 142 -16.17 -7.00 -11.72
N LYS A 143 -16.86 -6.04 -12.35
CA LYS A 143 -16.75 -4.64 -11.94
C LYS A 143 -17.55 -4.45 -10.64
N PRO A 144 -16.93 -4.20 -9.48
CA PRO A 144 -17.65 -3.97 -8.24
C PRO A 144 -18.41 -2.64 -8.29
N GLU A 145 -19.66 -2.65 -7.84
CA GLU A 145 -20.48 -1.46 -7.60
C GLU A 145 -20.57 -1.17 -6.09
N SER A 146 -20.14 -2.11 -5.25
CA SER A 146 -20.07 -1.99 -3.80
C SER A 146 -19.02 -2.93 -3.22
N ALA A 147 -18.56 -2.68 -1.99
CA ALA A 147 -17.69 -3.59 -1.25
C ALA A 147 -18.31 -5.00 -1.11
N ASN A 148 -19.63 -5.08 -0.98
CA ASN A 148 -20.37 -6.35 -0.87
C ASN A 148 -20.23 -7.22 -2.12
N ASP A 149 -20.03 -6.64 -3.31
CA ASP A 149 -19.83 -7.42 -4.54
C ASP A 149 -18.55 -8.28 -4.47
N LEU A 150 -17.51 -7.77 -3.77
CA LEU A 150 -16.26 -8.49 -3.54
C LEU A 150 -16.42 -9.64 -2.54
N GLN A 151 -17.42 -9.59 -1.66
CA GLN A 151 -17.68 -10.61 -0.64
C GLN A 151 -18.64 -11.71 -1.10
N ARG A 152 -19.19 -11.61 -2.33
CA ARG A 152 -20.13 -12.61 -2.84
C ARG A 152 -19.45 -13.95 -3.06
N PHE A 153 -20.14 -15.02 -2.67
CA PHE A 153 -19.66 -16.39 -2.85
C PHE A 153 -19.32 -16.67 -4.32
N GLY A 154 -18.17 -17.32 -4.55
CA GLY A 154 -17.68 -17.68 -5.87
C GLY A 154 -17.05 -16.53 -6.67
N ARG A 155 -17.00 -15.31 -6.13
CA ARG A 155 -16.28 -14.19 -6.73
C ARG A 155 -14.82 -14.19 -6.32
N MET A 156 -13.97 -13.85 -7.28
CA MET A 156 -12.55 -13.66 -7.07
C MET A 156 -12.21 -12.18 -7.01
N TRP A 157 -11.44 -11.80 -6.00
CA TRP A 157 -10.80 -10.49 -5.93
C TRP A 157 -9.46 -10.55 -5.18
N CYS A 158 -8.59 -9.56 -5.39
CA CYS A 158 -7.41 -9.31 -4.57
C CYS A 158 -6.94 -7.86 -4.67
N PHE A 159 -6.11 -7.42 -3.72
CA PHE A 159 -5.42 -6.14 -3.86
C PHE A 159 -4.25 -6.25 -4.84
N LEU A 160 -4.00 -5.16 -5.54
CA LEU A 160 -2.82 -4.93 -6.35
C LEU A 160 -2.09 -3.69 -5.85
N SER A 161 -0.76 -3.70 -5.94
CA SER A 161 0.09 -2.52 -5.76
C SER A 161 0.84 -2.25 -7.05
N ILE A 162 0.82 -1.00 -7.50
CA ILE A 162 1.64 -0.58 -8.64
C ILE A 162 3.11 -0.50 -8.19
N VAL A 163 3.97 -1.27 -8.85
CA VAL A 163 5.43 -1.28 -8.61
C VAL A 163 6.12 -0.31 -9.54
N LYS A 164 5.77 -0.35 -10.82
CA LYS A 164 6.22 0.60 -11.84
C LYS A 164 5.08 0.84 -12.83
N PRO A 165 4.65 2.10 -13.04
CA PRO A 165 4.01 2.42 -14.31
C PRO A 165 5.04 2.16 -15.41
N GLU A 166 4.63 1.52 -16.51
CA GLU A 166 5.55 1.33 -17.64
C GLU A 166 5.64 2.66 -18.40
N ASP A 167 6.88 3.09 -18.69
CA ASP A 167 7.12 4.19 -19.62
C ASP A 167 6.54 3.79 -20.98
N GLU A 168 5.94 4.75 -21.66
CA GLU A 168 5.46 4.62 -23.03
C GLU A 168 6.50 3.86 -23.87
N ASN A 169 6.07 2.77 -24.52
CA ASN A 169 6.72 2.04 -25.62
C ASN A 169 7.10 0.58 -25.33
N ASP A 170 6.10 -0.31 -25.43
CA ASP A 170 6.28 -1.62 -26.09
C ASP A 170 5.34 -1.64 -27.29
N GLY A 171 5.91 -1.43 -28.48
CA GLY A 171 5.26 -1.07 -29.74
C GLY A 171 4.33 -2.12 -30.39
N GLU A 172 3.37 -2.67 -29.65
CA GLU A 172 2.41 -3.65 -30.20
C GLU A 172 0.92 -3.27 -30.02
N ASN A 173 0.59 -2.18 -29.30
CA ASN A 173 -0.74 -1.55 -29.35
C ASN A 173 -0.72 -0.19 -28.63
N ILE A 174 -0.86 0.90 -29.38
CA ILE A 174 -0.81 2.28 -28.88
C ILE A 174 -1.97 2.57 -27.89
N ASP A 175 -3.04 1.78 -27.93
CA ASP A 175 -4.28 2.06 -27.19
C ASP A 175 -4.40 1.35 -25.84
N CYS A 176 -3.37 0.64 -25.35
CA CYS A 176 -3.46 -0.13 -24.12
C CYS A 176 -2.47 0.35 -23.04
N VAL A 177 -2.86 0.25 -21.78
CA VAL A 177 -2.02 0.63 -20.63
C VAL A 177 -1.44 -0.61 -19.97
N CYS A 178 -0.10 -0.66 -19.84
CA CYS A 178 0.64 -1.73 -19.17
C CYS A 178 1.27 -1.22 -17.89
N PHE A 179 1.30 -2.06 -16.85
CA PHE A 179 2.01 -1.75 -15.61
C PHE A 179 2.42 -3.03 -14.86
N LYS A 180 3.48 -2.91 -14.06
CA LYS A 180 3.99 -4.01 -13.23
C LYS A 180 3.36 -3.95 -11.84
N VAL A 181 2.74 -5.07 -11.43
CA VAL A 181 2.00 -5.17 -10.17
C VAL A 181 2.46 -6.34 -9.31
N THR A 182 2.34 -6.16 -8.00
CA THR A 182 2.26 -7.26 -7.03
C THR A 182 0.82 -7.43 -6.59
N ALA A 183 0.45 -8.66 -6.20
CA ALA A 183 -0.88 -9.00 -5.73
C ALA A 183 -0.85 -9.44 -4.26
N SER A 184 -1.95 -9.26 -3.53
CA SER A 184 -2.08 -9.73 -2.13
C SER A 184 -2.14 -11.25 -2.00
N LYS A 185 -2.37 -11.95 -3.10
CA LYS A 185 -2.36 -13.41 -3.17
C LYS A 185 -1.87 -13.87 -4.54
N ASP A 186 -1.42 -15.11 -4.59
CA ASP A 186 -1.03 -15.74 -5.85
C ASP A 186 -2.22 -15.84 -6.80
N LEU A 187 -1.98 -15.50 -8.06
CA LEU A 187 -2.98 -15.52 -9.12
C LEU A 187 -2.83 -16.83 -9.89
N ASP A 188 -3.90 -17.63 -9.91
CA ASP A 188 -4.00 -18.78 -10.81
C ASP A 188 -4.32 -18.27 -12.22
N LEU A 189 -3.29 -18.14 -13.05
CA LEU A 189 -3.43 -17.57 -14.39
C LEU A 189 -4.27 -18.45 -15.33
N ASP A 190 -4.35 -19.75 -15.07
CA ASP A 190 -5.14 -20.66 -15.90
C ASP A 190 -6.62 -20.59 -15.56
N GLU A 191 -6.97 -20.47 -14.27
CA GLU A 191 -8.35 -20.19 -13.85
C GLU A 191 -8.82 -18.81 -14.33
N LEU A 192 -7.93 -17.83 -14.34
CA LEU A 192 -8.24 -16.43 -14.68
C LEU A 192 -8.35 -16.18 -16.18
N ARG A 193 -7.76 -17.02 -17.03
CA ARG A 193 -7.71 -16.86 -18.50
C ARG A 193 -9.09 -16.64 -19.13
N ASN A 194 -10.11 -17.30 -18.59
CA ASN A 194 -11.48 -17.28 -19.14
C ASN A 194 -12.41 -16.31 -18.40
N LYS A 195 -11.92 -15.57 -17.41
CA LYS A 195 -12.72 -14.62 -16.63
C LYS A 195 -12.62 -13.22 -17.22
N SER A 196 -13.72 -12.48 -17.21
CA SER A 196 -13.68 -11.03 -17.43
C SER A 196 -13.14 -10.37 -16.18
N LEU A 197 -11.92 -9.84 -16.27
CA LEU A 197 -11.23 -9.21 -15.16
C LEU A 197 -11.26 -7.69 -15.27
N TYR A 198 -11.37 -7.05 -14.11
CA TYR A 198 -11.39 -5.61 -13.97
C TYR A 198 -10.39 -5.19 -12.91
N ILE A 199 -9.67 -4.11 -13.19
CA ILE A 199 -8.90 -3.39 -12.18
C ILE A 199 -9.66 -2.13 -11.78
N VAL A 200 -9.72 -1.85 -10.48
CA VAL A 200 -10.40 -0.68 -9.91
C VAL A 200 -9.48 0.03 -8.94
N PHE A 201 -9.30 1.33 -9.11
CA PHE A 201 -8.51 2.14 -8.18
C PHE A 201 -9.21 2.24 -6.82
N LEU A 202 -8.45 2.16 -5.73
CA LEU A 202 -8.97 2.47 -4.39
C LEU A 202 -8.37 3.76 -3.85
N ALA A 203 -7.06 3.76 -3.61
CA ALA A 203 -6.39 4.88 -2.96
C ALA A 203 -4.90 4.89 -3.29
N ASN A 204 -4.28 6.07 -3.20
CA ASN A 204 -2.83 6.18 -3.19
C ASN A 204 -2.34 6.25 -1.74
N VAL A 205 -1.57 5.25 -1.32
CA VAL A 205 -1.01 5.17 0.04
C VAL A 205 0.47 5.59 0.09
N GLY A 206 0.94 6.33 -0.93
CA GLY A 206 2.32 6.75 -1.04
C GLY A 206 2.77 7.65 0.12
N SER A 207 1.90 8.54 0.60
CA SER A 207 2.16 9.38 1.77
C SER A 207 2.27 8.55 3.05
N ASN A 208 1.29 7.68 3.31
CA ASN A 208 1.30 6.78 4.48
C ASN A 208 2.56 5.89 4.46
N ARG A 209 2.97 5.40 3.29
CA ARG A 209 4.21 4.63 3.12
C ARG A 209 5.47 5.44 3.47
N LYS A 210 5.54 6.72 3.10
CA LYS A 210 6.66 7.60 3.47
C LYS A 210 6.72 7.80 4.98
N ILE A 211 5.57 8.05 5.62
CA ILE A 211 5.47 8.19 7.08
C ILE A 211 5.90 6.90 7.76
N TRP A 212 5.38 5.74 7.32
CA TRP A 212 5.77 4.43 7.82
C TRP A 212 7.28 4.21 7.77
N THR A 213 7.89 4.46 6.62
CA THR A 213 9.36 4.36 6.47
C THR A 213 10.08 5.27 7.47
N GLY A 214 9.62 6.51 7.65
CA GLY A 214 10.17 7.44 8.64
C GLY A 214 10.08 6.93 10.08
N LEU A 215 8.98 6.28 10.46
CA LEU A 215 8.80 5.66 11.78
C LEU A 215 9.75 4.46 12.05
N HIS A 216 10.39 3.94 11.00
CA HIS A 216 11.41 2.90 11.09
C HIS A 216 12.85 3.43 11.03
N MET A 217 13.04 4.73 10.78
CA MET A 217 14.34 5.39 10.79
C MET A 217 14.70 5.87 12.20
N THR A 218 15.06 4.93 13.08
CA THR A 218 15.37 5.21 14.50
C THR A 218 16.75 5.84 14.73
N SER A 219 17.60 5.96 13.71
CA SER A 219 19.01 6.37 13.84
C SER A 219 19.31 7.84 13.51
N GLY A 220 18.32 8.64 13.11
CA GLY A 220 18.58 9.91 12.41
C GLY A 220 18.79 11.17 13.28
N ASN A 221 18.20 11.28 14.49
CA ASN A 221 18.29 12.52 15.26
C ASN A 221 17.87 12.38 16.74
N SER A 222 18.68 11.69 17.55
CA SER A 222 18.41 11.49 18.99
C SER A 222 18.20 12.80 19.76
N LYS A 223 18.82 13.90 19.33
CA LYS A 223 18.64 15.24 19.94
C LYS A 223 17.24 15.81 19.78
N LEU A 224 16.65 15.72 18.59
CA LEU A 224 15.28 16.19 18.32
C LEU A 224 14.26 15.39 19.14
N PHE A 225 14.47 14.08 19.25
CA PHE A 225 13.55 13.22 19.98
C PHE A 225 13.61 13.42 21.50
N LYS A 226 14.78 13.71 22.06
CA LYS A 226 14.90 14.10 23.48
C LYS A 226 14.09 15.36 23.78
N GLN A 227 14.13 16.35 22.88
CA GLN A 227 13.32 17.58 22.99
C GLN A 227 11.82 17.29 22.88
N ILE A 228 11.39 16.42 21.95
CA ILE A 228 9.96 16.08 21.78
C ILE A 228 9.40 15.30 22.98
N LEU A 229 10.19 14.40 23.56
CA LEU A 229 9.76 13.56 24.68
C LEU A 229 9.85 14.26 26.04
N CYS A 230 10.40 15.49 26.10
CA CYS A 230 10.65 16.20 27.36
C CYS A 230 11.36 15.31 28.40
N THR A 231 12.27 14.45 27.95
CA THR A 231 13.18 13.72 28.85
C THR A 231 14.31 14.66 29.22
N ASP A 232 13.97 15.72 29.95
CA ASP A 232 14.95 16.54 30.64
C ASP A 232 15.30 15.80 31.93
N GLU A 233 16.49 15.19 31.96
CA GLU A 233 17.14 14.77 33.20
C GLU A 233 17.84 15.96 33.88
N ASP A 234 17.38 17.19 33.61
CA ASP A 234 17.82 18.36 34.34
C ASP A 234 16.75 18.67 35.39
N GLU A 235 17.06 18.23 36.62
CA GLU A 235 16.45 18.76 37.84
C GLU A 235 16.44 20.30 37.74
N ASP A 236 15.32 20.88 38.18
CA ASP A 236 15.02 22.32 38.24
C ASP A 236 14.51 22.98 36.95
N ASP A 237 13.23 22.75 36.62
CA ASP A 237 12.33 23.92 36.57
C ASP A 237 10.84 23.57 36.74
N VAL A 238 10.19 24.39 37.54
CA VAL A 238 8.78 24.29 37.93
C VAL A 238 7.89 24.57 36.72
N CYS A 239 7.08 23.59 36.31
CA CYS A 239 6.00 23.80 35.34
C CYS A 239 4.85 24.60 36.00
N PRO A 240 4.50 25.82 35.55
CA PRO A 240 3.25 26.45 35.97
C PRO A 240 2.10 25.78 35.21
N SER A 241 1.23 25.12 35.99
CA SER A 241 -0.03 24.55 35.55
C SER A 241 -0.87 25.55 34.75
N ILE A 242 -1.21 25.20 33.51
CA ILE A 242 -2.24 25.89 32.72
C ILE A 242 -3.59 25.33 33.17
N GLN A 243 -4.33 26.12 33.95
CA GLN A 243 -5.76 25.94 34.17
C GLN A 243 -6.53 26.47 32.95
N GLN A 244 -7.49 25.70 32.47
CA GLN A 244 -8.71 26.19 31.82
C GLN A 244 -9.91 25.73 32.64
#